data_AF-A0A7K4CAH9-F1
#
_entry.id   AF-A0A7K4CAH9-F1
#
_cell.length_a   1.000
_cell.length_b   1.000
_cell.length_c   1.000
_cell.angle_alpha   90.00
_cell.angle_beta   90.00
_cell.angle_gamma   90.00
#
_symmetry.space_group_name_H-M   'P 1'
#
loop_
_entity.id
_entity.type
_entity.pdbx_description
1 polymer ?
#
loop_
_entity_poly.entity_id
_entity_poly.type
_entity_poly.pdbx_seq_one_letter_code
_entity_poly.pdbx_strand_id
1 'polypeptide(L)'
;MASEQGMSGIDVRAMASELSEKLPLWIDKIYQFDPRTMGIRINGENKARYQFIIEAGRRAHLVKDLPDPPKNPPQYAMLLRKYISGGKVLGIRQHGLERILIIEIGKGAATYNLILELFDDGNIILTDEKFSIIKPLR
;
A
#
# COMPACT_ATOMS: atom_id res chain seq x y z
N MET A 1 -17.79 6.90 -6.21
CA MET A 1 -18.52 5.61 -6.11
C MET A 1 -17.61 4.55 -6.69
N ALA A 2 -17.09 3.63 -5.89
CA ALA A 2 -16.45 2.44 -6.45
C ALA A 2 -17.58 1.59 -7.06
N SER A 3 -17.59 1.44 -8.38
CA SER A 3 -18.55 0.56 -9.05
C SER A 3 -18.26 -0.90 -8.66
N GLU A 4 -19.14 -1.84 -9.01
CA GLU A 4 -18.85 -3.28 -8.89
C GLU A 4 -17.52 -3.68 -9.56
N GLN A 5 -16.99 -2.87 -10.48
CA GLN A 5 -15.76 -3.08 -11.24
C GLN A 5 -14.47 -2.53 -10.58
N GLY A 6 -14.55 -1.96 -9.38
CA GLY A 6 -13.39 -1.39 -8.65
C GLY A 6 -13.10 0.08 -8.98
N MET A 7 -11.91 0.55 -8.60
CA MET A 7 -11.43 1.92 -8.84
C MET A 7 -11.07 2.11 -10.31
N SER A 8 -11.42 3.27 -10.88
CA SER A 8 -10.93 3.71 -12.19
C SER A 8 -9.52 4.30 -12.09
N GLY A 9 -8.84 4.52 -13.22
CA GLY A 9 -7.54 5.22 -13.23
C GLY A 9 -7.60 6.64 -12.64
N ILE A 10 -8.75 7.32 -12.76
CA ILE A 10 -8.98 8.64 -12.17
C ILE A 10 -9.11 8.53 -10.65
N ASP A 11 -9.82 7.51 -10.14
CA ASP A 11 -9.90 7.26 -8.70
C ASP A 11 -8.51 6.97 -8.12
N VAL A 12 -7.67 6.21 -8.83
CA VAL A 12 -6.28 5.95 -8.43
C VAL A 12 -5.47 7.24 -8.41
N ARG A 13 -5.63 8.12 -9.40
CA ARG A 13 -4.97 9.43 -9.43
C ARG A 13 -5.36 10.30 -8.24
N ALA A 14 -6.66 10.37 -7.95
CA ALA A 14 -7.18 11.10 -6.80
C ALA A 14 -6.61 10.55 -5.49
N MET A 15 -6.56 9.22 -5.34
CA MET A 15 -5.98 8.61 -4.15
C MET A 15 -4.47 8.88 -4.02
N ALA A 16 -3.72 8.82 -5.12
CA ALA A 16 -2.30 9.16 -5.09
C ALA A 16 -2.08 10.60 -4.63
N SER A 17 -2.91 11.55 -5.10
CA SER A 17 -2.86 12.95 -4.68
C SER A 17 -3.20 13.11 -3.20
N GLU A 18 -4.31 12.53 -2.75
CA GLU A 18 -4.76 12.63 -1.36
C GLU A 18 -3.72 12.08 -0.37
N LEU A 19 -3.06 10.96 -0.70
CA LEU A 19 -2.01 10.41 0.16
C LEU A 19 -0.72 11.25 0.10
N SER A 20 -0.38 11.80 -1.07
CA SER A 20 0.82 12.63 -1.23
C SER A 20 0.73 13.93 -0.44
N GLU A 21 -0.47 14.53 -0.35
CA GLU A 21 -0.74 15.71 0.47
C GLU A 21 -0.53 15.48 1.97
N LYS A 22 -0.50 14.21 2.41
CA LYS A 22 -0.29 13.84 3.81
C LYS A 22 1.16 13.54 4.14
N LEU A 23 2.08 13.63 3.17
CA LEU A 23 3.50 13.45 3.40
C LEU A 23 4.07 14.57 4.31
N PRO A 24 5.05 14.24 5.17
CA PRO A 24 5.71 12.95 5.30
C PRO A 24 4.90 11.92 6.09
N LEU A 25 5.07 10.65 5.72
CA LEU A 25 4.38 9.49 6.31
C LEU A 25 5.37 8.39 6.69
N TRP A 26 4.99 7.52 7.64
CA TRP A 26 5.78 6.37 8.07
C TRP A 26 4.91 5.13 8.20
N ILE A 27 5.42 3.99 7.73
CA ILE A 27 4.75 2.70 7.82
C ILE A 27 4.82 2.19 9.27
N ASP A 28 3.68 2.05 9.95
CA ASP A 28 3.60 1.55 11.32
C ASP A 28 3.38 0.04 11.34
N LYS A 29 2.15 -0.40 11.10
CA LYS A 29 1.75 -1.81 11.14
C LYS A 29 1.20 -2.26 9.80
N ILE A 30 1.47 -3.52 9.46
CA ILE A 30 1.03 -4.13 8.21
C ILE A 30 0.27 -5.40 8.55
N TYR A 31 -0.90 -5.57 7.96
CA TYR A 31 -1.81 -6.69 8.16
C TYR A 31 -2.22 -7.27 6.82
N GLN A 32 -2.51 -8.55 6.81
CA GLN A 32 -3.16 -9.22 5.68
C GLN A 32 -4.38 -9.94 6.25
N PHE A 33 -5.55 -9.66 5.69
CA PHE A 33 -6.83 -10.19 6.19
C PHE A 33 -7.25 -11.42 5.41
N ASP A 34 -6.96 -11.46 4.11
CA ASP A 34 -7.24 -12.58 3.21
C ASP A 34 -6.19 -12.62 2.07
N PRO A 35 -6.28 -13.54 1.09
CA PRO A 35 -5.30 -13.65 0.00
C PRO A 35 -5.17 -12.44 -0.94
N ARG A 36 -6.10 -11.47 -0.91
CA ARG A 36 -6.10 -10.26 -1.74
C ARG A 36 -6.10 -8.96 -0.93
N THR A 37 -6.51 -9.00 0.34
CA THR A 37 -6.74 -7.80 1.15
C THR A 37 -5.66 -7.58 2.21
N MET A 38 -5.09 -6.39 2.22
CA MET A 38 -4.09 -5.91 3.17
C MET A 38 -4.51 -4.60 3.84
N GLY A 39 -3.97 -4.37 5.03
CA GLY A 39 -4.13 -3.12 5.76
C GLY A 39 -2.79 -2.58 6.21
N ILE A 40 -2.58 -1.29 6.07
CA ILE A 40 -1.39 -0.59 6.54
C ILE A 40 -1.82 0.54 7.46
N ARG A 41 -1.33 0.53 8.70
CA ARG A 41 -1.36 1.72 9.56
C ARG A 41 -0.17 2.59 9.20
N ILE A 42 -0.46 3.87 9.00
CA ILE A 42 0.50 4.87 8.58
C ILE A 42 0.46 6.00 9.59
N ASN A 43 1.62 6.38 10.11
CA ASN A 43 1.77 7.56 10.97
C ASN A 43 2.12 8.76 10.09
N GLY A 44 1.59 9.93 10.43
CA GLY A 44 1.99 11.22 9.88
C GLY A 44 2.51 12.15 10.97
N GLU A 45 2.82 13.38 10.57
CA GLU A 45 3.22 14.44 11.50
C GLU A 45 2.09 14.80 12.47
N ASN A 46 2.43 15.53 13.55
CA ASN A 46 1.47 15.98 14.57
C ASN A 46 0.62 14.84 15.17
N LYS A 47 1.22 13.64 15.29
CA LYS A 47 0.56 12.42 15.78
C LYS A 47 -0.62 11.96 14.91
N ALA A 48 -0.70 12.39 13.65
CA ALA A 48 -1.69 11.92 12.71
C ALA A 48 -1.55 10.40 12.48
N ARG A 49 -2.69 9.72 12.36
CA ARG A 49 -2.75 8.27 12.10
C ARG A 49 -3.76 8.01 11.01
N TYR A 50 -3.35 7.21 10.03
CA TYR A 50 -4.16 6.82 8.90
C TYR A 50 -4.22 5.31 8.81
N GLN A 51 -5.38 4.81 8.39
CA GLN A 51 -5.62 3.40 8.15
C GLN A 51 -5.87 3.22 6.66
N PHE A 52 -4.97 2.54 5.96
CA PHE A 52 -5.03 2.35 4.52
C PHE A 52 -5.35 0.89 4.21
N ILE A 53 -6.47 0.65 3.53
CA ILE A 53 -6.87 -0.69 3.10
C ILE A 53 -6.60 -0.85 1.61
N ILE A 54 -6.11 -2.04 1.24
CA ILE A 54 -5.76 -2.41 -0.12
C ILE A 54 -6.44 -3.73 -0.42
N GLU A 55 -7.21 -3.79 -1.50
CA GLU A 55 -7.82 -4.99 -2.05
C GLU A 55 -7.31 -5.14 -3.48
N ALA A 56 -6.39 -6.08 -3.69
CA ALA A 56 -5.73 -6.31 -4.97
C ALA A 56 -6.78 -6.50 -6.09
N GLY A 57 -6.53 -5.87 -7.23
CA GLY A 57 -7.41 -5.91 -8.41
C GLY A 57 -8.61 -4.97 -8.33
N ARG A 58 -8.87 -4.34 -7.18
CA ARG A 58 -10.12 -3.60 -6.97
C ARG A 58 -9.97 -2.20 -6.43
N ARG A 59 -9.32 -2.00 -5.28
CA ARG A 59 -9.31 -0.68 -4.60
C ARG A 59 -8.18 -0.51 -3.60
N ALA A 60 -7.77 0.73 -3.37
CA ALA A 60 -6.91 1.10 -2.26
C ALA A 60 -7.34 2.48 -1.74
N HIS A 61 -7.66 2.59 -0.45
CA HIS A 61 -8.22 3.82 0.13
C HIS A 61 -8.04 3.92 1.64
N LEU A 62 -8.12 5.16 2.15
CA LEU A 62 -8.16 5.41 3.59
C LEU A 62 -9.51 4.99 4.18
N VAL A 63 -9.46 4.40 5.37
CA VAL A 63 -10.62 3.99 6.16
C VAL A 63 -10.52 4.57 7.57
N LYS A 64 -11.66 4.65 8.27
CA LYS A 64 -11.66 5.03 9.69
C LYS A 64 -11.00 3.96 10.55
N ASP A 65 -11.35 2.71 10.30
CA ASP A 65 -10.88 1.53 11.02
C ASP A 65 -10.59 0.35 10.09
N LEU A 66 -9.49 -0.34 10.34
CA LEU A 66 -9.18 -1.61 9.71
C LEU A 66 -10.03 -2.74 10.31
N PRO A 67 -10.33 -3.80 9.53
CA PRO A 67 -10.89 -5.04 10.06
C PRO A 67 -10.02 -5.65 11.16
N ASP A 68 -10.60 -6.57 11.94
CA ASP A 68 -9.84 -7.32 12.93
C ASP A 68 -8.75 -8.16 12.25
N PRO A 69 -7.48 -8.01 12.65
CA PRO A 69 -6.40 -8.76 12.04
C PRO A 69 -6.46 -10.24 12.46
N PRO A 70 -6.01 -11.18 11.61
CA PRO A 70 -5.91 -12.58 12.00
C PRO A 70 -4.94 -12.74 13.18
N LYS A 71 -5.19 -13.75 14.03
CA LYS A 71 -4.35 -14.06 15.20
C LYS A 71 -2.88 -14.28 14.82
N ASN A 72 -2.65 -14.98 13.71
CA ASN A 72 -1.32 -15.24 13.18
C ASN A 72 -1.15 -14.48 11.86
N PRO A 73 -0.14 -13.61 11.73
CA PRO A 73 0.09 -12.87 10.50
C PRO A 73 0.54 -13.83 9.38
N PRO A 74 -0.07 -13.75 8.19
CA PRO A 74 0.40 -14.50 7.02
C PRO A 74 1.84 -14.16 6.63
N GLN A 75 2.50 -15.08 5.91
CA GLN A 75 3.92 -14.96 5.54
C GLN A 75 4.24 -13.67 4.77
N TYR A 76 3.36 -13.25 3.85
CA TYR A 76 3.59 -12.04 3.06
C TYR A 76 3.53 -10.77 3.91
N ALA A 77 2.56 -10.66 4.84
CA ALA A 77 2.54 -9.58 5.82
C ALA A 77 3.82 -9.54 6.68
N MET A 78 4.33 -10.70 7.10
CA MET A 78 5.60 -10.77 7.83
C MET A 78 6.80 -10.32 6.98
N LEU A 79 6.82 -10.68 5.70
CA LEU A 79 7.84 -10.23 4.76
C LEU A 79 7.82 -8.71 4.63
N LEU A 80 6.66 -8.10 4.37
CA LEU A 80 6.55 -6.65 4.31
C LEU A 80 6.99 -5.97 5.61
N ARG A 81 6.63 -6.52 6.78
CA ARG A 81 7.10 -5.98 8.08
C ARG A 81 8.63 -5.97 8.18
N LYS A 82 9.28 -7.05 7.74
CA LYS A 82 10.75 -7.13 7.71
C LYS A 82 11.34 -6.00 6.86
N TYR A 83 10.80 -5.78 5.66
CA TYR A 83 11.39 -4.85 4.68
C TYR A 83 10.99 -3.38 4.87
N ILE A 84 9.74 -3.07 5.20
CA ILE A 84 9.22 -1.70 5.12
C ILE A 84 8.59 -1.13 6.40
N SER A 85 8.31 -1.93 7.45
CA SER A 85 7.87 -1.36 8.73
C SER A 85 8.92 -0.42 9.32
N GLY A 86 8.44 0.72 9.84
CA GLY A 86 9.26 1.85 10.31
C GLY A 86 9.83 2.72 9.19
N GLY A 87 9.64 2.34 7.92
CA GLY A 87 10.14 3.09 6.77
C GLY A 87 9.38 4.40 6.55
N LYS A 88 10.09 5.42 6.07
CA LYS A 88 9.53 6.71 5.66
C LYS A 88 9.01 6.59 4.23
N VAL A 89 7.78 7.01 3.99
CA VAL A 89 7.25 7.13 2.63
C VAL A 89 7.91 8.34 1.96
N LEU A 90 8.61 8.08 0.85
CA LEU A 90 9.36 9.08 0.09
C LEU A 90 8.50 9.70 -1.01
N GLY A 91 7.58 8.91 -1.57
CA GLY A 91 6.69 9.35 -2.64
C GLY A 91 5.55 8.39 -2.86
N ILE A 92 4.44 8.91 -3.38
CA ILE A 92 3.27 8.14 -3.75
C ILE A 92 2.83 8.63 -5.12
N ARG A 93 2.68 7.71 -6.08
CA ARG A 93 2.33 8.09 -7.46
C ARG A 93 1.58 6.98 -8.18
N GLN A 94 0.83 7.38 -9.19
CA GLN A 94 0.28 6.48 -10.18
C GLN A 94 1.34 6.15 -11.25
N HIS A 95 1.32 4.94 -11.80
CA HIS A 95 2.08 4.61 -13.01
C HIS A 95 1.30 5.05 -14.26
N GLY A 96 1.72 6.13 -14.90
CA GLY A 96 1.05 6.66 -16.10
C GLY A 96 -0.44 6.97 -15.86
N LEU A 97 -1.30 6.37 -16.68
CA LEU A 97 -2.77 6.43 -16.54
C LEU A 97 -3.36 5.08 -16.11
N GLU A 98 -2.52 4.12 -15.73
CA GLU A 98 -2.93 2.77 -15.37
C GLU A 98 -3.46 2.71 -13.93
N ARG A 99 -4.17 1.64 -13.60
CA ARG A 99 -4.68 1.39 -12.24
C ARG A 99 -3.60 0.80 -11.34
N ILE A 100 -2.44 1.44 -11.31
CA ILE A 100 -1.27 1.02 -10.53
C ILE A 100 -0.84 2.16 -9.61
N LEU A 101 -0.84 1.90 -8.30
CA LEU A 101 -0.32 2.81 -7.29
C LEU A 101 1.06 2.33 -6.83
N ILE A 102 2.02 3.24 -6.79
CA ILE A 102 3.39 2.97 -6.33
C ILE A 102 3.65 3.82 -5.10
N ILE A 103 4.00 3.16 -4.00
CA ILE A 103 4.43 3.79 -2.75
C ILE A 103 5.93 3.52 -2.61
N GLU A 104 6.75 4.56 -2.62
CA GLU A 104 8.19 4.47 -2.41
C GLU A 104 8.50 4.64 -0.92
N ILE A 105 9.24 3.69 -0.34
CA ILE A 105 9.53 3.65 1.10
C ILE A 105 11.04 3.54 1.32
N GLY A 106 11.61 4.49 2.04
CA GLY A 106 12.99 4.46 2.52
C GLY A 106 13.08 3.83 3.92
N LYS A 107 13.98 2.87 4.12
CA LYS A 107 14.28 2.26 5.42
C LYS A 107 15.78 2.07 5.59
N GLY A 108 16.39 2.85 6.49
CA GLY A 108 17.84 2.90 6.62
C GLY A 108 18.46 3.45 5.34
N ALA A 109 19.43 2.73 4.77
CA ALA A 109 20.06 3.09 3.50
C ALA A 109 19.38 2.50 2.26
N ALA A 110 18.31 1.70 2.43
CA ALA A 110 17.62 1.02 1.35
C ALA A 110 16.29 1.70 0.98
N THR A 111 15.96 1.68 -0.31
CA THR A 111 14.66 2.09 -0.84
C THR A 111 13.91 0.88 -1.42
N TYR A 112 12.61 0.85 -1.19
CA TYR A 112 11.70 -0.17 -1.70
C TYR A 112 10.52 0.47 -2.39
N ASN A 113 9.94 -0.22 -3.37
CA ASN A 113 8.65 0.17 -3.94
C ASN A 113 7.60 -0.89 -3.63
N LEU A 114 6.49 -0.46 -3.04
CA LEU A 114 5.28 -1.25 -2.90
C LEU A 114 4.31 -0.89 -4.03
N ILE A 115 4.13 -1.82 -4.95
CA ILE A 115 3.33 -1.67 -6.16
C ILE A 115 1.97 -2.34 -5.94
N LEU A 116 0.89 -1.59 -6.14
CA LEU A 116 -0.48 -2.08 -5.98
C LEU A 116 -1.17 -2.06 -7.35
N GLU A 117 -1.49 -3.23 -7.88
CA GLU A 117 -2.25 -3.37 -9.11
C GLU A 117 -3.74 -3.51 -8.77
N LEU A 118 -4.54 -2.56 -9.26
CA LEU A 118 -5.96 -2.38 -8.94
C LEU A 118 -6.86 -2.64 -10.17
N PHE A 119 -6.45 -3.59 -11.01
CA PHE A 119 -7.18 -4.07 -12.18
C PHE A 119 -7.14 -5.59 -12.26
N ASP A 120 -8.10 -6.18 -12.98
CA ASP A 120 -8.27 -7.63 -13.15
C ASP A 120 -8.14 -8.39 -11.81
N ASP A 121 -7.30 -9.42 -11.76
CA ASP A 121 -7.03 -10.15 -10.52
C ASP A 121 -6.10 -9.41 -9.55
N GLY A 122 -5.31 -8.46 -10.07
CA GLY A 122 -4.34 -7.63 -9.39
C GLY A 122 -3.30 -8.33 -8.50
N ASN A 123 -2.39 -7.53 -7.97
CA ASN A 123 -1.30 -7.99 -7.12
C ASN A 123 -0.82 -6.86 -6.19
N ILE A 124 -0.09 -7.27 -5.16
CA ILE A 124 0.64 -6.37 -4.26
C ILE A 124 2.08 -6.85 -4.28
N ILE A 125 2.98 -6.05 -4.82
CA ILE A 125 4.35 -6.47 -5.14
C ILE A 125 5.35 -5.59 -4.41
N LEU A 126 6.25 -6.22 -3.65
CA LEU A 126 7.42 -5.54 -3.10
C LEU A 126 8.59 -5.68 -4.06
N THR A 127 9.21 -4.55 -4.38
CA THR A 127 10.42 -4.48 -5.21
C THR A 127 11.52 -3.68 -4.51
N ASP A 128 12.76 -3.86 -4.97
CA ASP A 128 13.88 -3.00 -4.61
C ASP A 128 13.81 -1.63 -5.34
N GLU A 129 14.82 -0.79 -5.11
CA GLU A 129 14.98 0.52 -5.74
C GLU A 129 15.06 0.48 -7.28
N LYS A 130 15.47 -0.66 -7.86
CA LYS A 130 15.60 -0.87 -9.32
C LYS A 130 14.37 -1.54 -9.92
N PHE A 131 13.28 -1.65 -9.16
CA PHE A 131 12.06 -2.37 -9.54
C PHE A 131 12.27 -3.88 -9.76
N SER A 132 13.34 -4.47 -9.19
CA SER A 132 13.50 -5.92 -9.17
C SER A 132 12.56 -6.52 -8.13
N ILE A 133 11.80 -7.55 -8.51
CA ILE A 133 10.83 -8.18 -7.62
C ILE A 133 11.54 -8.87 -6.45
N ILE A 134 11.22 -8.43 -5.24
CA ILE A 134 11.61 -9.14 -4.00
C ILE A 134 10.58 -10.23 -3.73
N LYS A 135 9.29 -9.87 -3.72
CA LYS A 135 8.20 -10.82 -3.51
C LYS A 135 6.88 -10.24 -4.01
N PRO A 136 6.11 -10.98 -4.83
CA PRO A 136 4.70 -10.70 -5.06
C PRO A 136 3.82 -11.40 -3.99
N LEU A 137 2.64 -10.84 -3.70
CA LEU A 137 1.65 -11.47 -2.82
C LEU A 137 1.13 -12.78 -3.43
N ARG A 138 0.95 -12.79 -4.75
CA ARG A 138 0.52 -13.92 -5.57
C ARG A 138 1.64 -14.38 -6.49
#